data_AF-A0A7C1K190-F1
#
_entry.id   AF-A0A7C1K190-F1
#
_cell.length_a   1.000
_cell.length_b   1.000
_cell.length_c   1.000
_cell.angle_alpha   90.00
_cell.angle_beta   90.00
_cell.angle_gamma   90.00
#
_symmetry.space_group_name_H-M   'P 1'
#
loop_
_entity.id
_entity.type
_entity.pdbx_description
1 polymer ?
#
loop_
_entity_poly.entity_id
_entity_poly.type
_entity_poly.pdbx_seq_one_letter_code
_entity_poly.pdbx_strand_id
1 'polypeptide(L)'
;MLLLVGSSAVGAELFGGGAEPAEGLLILRNGQILSGRITNLGEYYSVVLPEGELRLRRSEVEFACRDLAEAYQRKRTLIARDNTLEHLQLAQWCVRHGLLEA
;
A
#
# COMPACT_ATOMS: atom_id res chain seq x y z
N MET A 1 -18.77 29.01 -17.82
CA MET A 1 -18.10 27.71 -17.86
C MET A 1 -16.71 27.90 -17.27
N LEU A 2 -16.57 27.79 -15.95
CA LEU A 2 -15.29 27.91 -15.25
C LEU A 2 -14.62 26.54 -15.23
N LEU A 3 -13.54 26.40 -15.99
CA LEU A 3 -12.62 25.26 -15.88
C LEU A 3 -11.73 25.51 -14.65
N LEU A 4 -11.96 24.78 -13.57
CA LEU A 4 -11.02 24.69 -12.45
C LEU A 4 -9.89 23.75 -12.86
N VAL A 5 -8.72 24.33 -13.09
CA VAL A 5 -7.45 23.63 -13.31
C VAL A 5 -6.91 23.13 -11.97
N GLY A 6 -6.63 21.83 -11.91
CA GLY A 6 -5.45 21.25 -11.26
C GLY A 6 -5.35 21.29 -9.73
N SER A 7 -5.43 20.11 -9.12
CA SER A 7 -4.56 19.79 -7.99
C SER A 7 -4.10 18.35 -8.12
N SER A 8 -2.84 18.20 -8.55
CA SER A 8 -2.12 16.96 -8.35
C SER A 8 -1.67 16.98 -6.88
N ALA A 9 -2.36 16.21 -6.03
CA ALA A 9 -1.91 15.86 -4.69
C ALA A 9 -0.87 14.74 -4.86
N VAL A 10 0.40 15.10 -4.91
CA VAL A 10 1.51 14.20 -5.26
C VAL A 10 2.12 13.59 -3.99
N GLY A 11 1.35 12.81 -3.24
CA GLY A 11 1.88 11.76 -2.36
C GLY A 11 2.35 12.00 -0.90
N ALA A 12 2.36 13.17 -0.29
CA ALA A 12 2.64 13.39 1.14
C ALA A 12 1.56 13.06 2.20
N GLU A 13 0.29 12.79 1.94
CA GLU A 13 -0.42 12.43 0.72
C GLU A 13 -0.34 10.92 0.32
N LEU A 14 0.38 10.06 1.08
CA LEU A 14 0.42 8.56 0.96
C LEU A 14 0.47 7.87 2.34
N PHE A 15 -0.48 8.23 3.20
CA PHE A 15 -1.00 7.42 4.31
C PHE A 15 -0.45 7.63 5.73
N GLY A 16 0.02 8.84 6.06
CA GLY A 16 0.30 9.28 7.43
C GLY A 16 -0.41 10.60 7.79
N GLY A 17 -1.59 10.51 8.39
CA GLY A 17 -2.23 11.60 9.17
C GLY A 17 -3.17 12.56 8.42
N GLY A 18 -3.26 12.52 7.10
CA GLY A 18 -4.22 13.32 6.32
C GLY A 18 -5.55 12.60 6.12
N ALA A 19 -6.66 13.29 6.35
CA ALA A 19 -8.01 12.81 6.05
C ALA A 19 -8.32 12.79 4.54
N GLU A 20 -7.37 13.19 3.69
CA GLU A 20 -7.57 13.20 2.25
C GLU A 20 -7.40 11.78 1.65
N PRO A 21 -8.39 11.31 0.88
CA PRO A 21 -8.30 10.01 0.24
C PRO A 21 -7.27 10.00 -0.90
N ALA A 22 -6.43 8.97 -0.96
CA ALA A 22 -5.45 8.79 -2.05
C ALA A 22 -5.49 7.36 -2.60
N GLU A 23 -5.28 7.20 -3.90
CA GLU A 23 -5.15 5.88 -4.52
C GLU A 23 -3.86 5.20 -4.05
N GLY A 24 -3.93 3.91 -3.72
CA GLY A 24 -2.75 3.12 -3.40
C GLY A 24 -3.07 1.73 -2.88
N LEU A 25 -2.09 1.15 -2.18
CA LEU A 25 -2.12 -0.21 -1.66
C LEU A 25 -1.94 -0.25 -0.14
N LEU A 26 -2.74 -1.11 0.51
CA LEU A 26 -2.48 -1.58 1.87
C LEU A 26 -1.89 -2.98 1.82
N ILE A 27 -0.71 -3.13 2.41
CA ILE A 27 -0.10 -4.44 2.65
C ILE A 27 -0.56 -4.91 4.02
N LEU A 28 -1.29 -6.01 4.07
CA LEU A 28 -1.80 -6.58 5.31
C LEU A 28 -0.81 -7.56 5.92
N ARG A 29 -0.84 -7.68 7.26
CA ARG A 29 0.04 -8.61 7.99
C ARG A 29 -0.20 -10.09 7.65
N ASN A 30 -1.38 -10.42 7.14
CA ASN A 30 -1.71 -11.76 6.66
C ASN A 30 -1.14 -12.06 5.24
N GLY A 31 -0.44 -11.10 4.63
CA GLY A 31 0.14 -11.23 3.29
C GLY A 31 -0.81 -10.92 2.13
N GLN A 32 -2.03 -10.45 2.40
CA GLN A 32 -2.93 -9.92 1.37
C GLN A 32 -2.60 -8.46 1.03
N ILE A 33 -3.04 -8.04 -0.15
CA ILE A 33 -2.91 -6.67 -0.65
C ILE A 33 -4.30 -6.17 -0.98
N LEU A 34 -4.63 -4.98 -0.50
CA LEU A 34 -5.85 -4.27 -0.88
C LEU A 34 -5.48 -3.03 -1.66
N SER A 35 -6.16 -2.83 -2.78
CA SER A 35 -5.98 -1.69 -3.67
C SER A 35 -7.25 -0.84 -3.69
N GLY A 36 -7.09 0.47 -3.68
CA GLY A 36 -8.20 1.39 -3.86
C GLY A 36 -7.89 2.76 -3.30
N ARG A 37 -8.96 3.53 -3.08
CA ARG A 37 -8.84 4.86 -2.51
C ARG A 37 -8.80 4.77 -0.99
N ILE A 38 -7.63 5.02 -0.44
CA ILE A 38 -7.32 4.83 0.97
C ILE A 38 -7.38 6.17 1.70
N THR A 39 -8.09 6.19 2.83
CA THR A 39 -8.11 7.30 3.77
C THR A 39 -7.54 6.85 5.11
N ASN A 40 -6.57 7.58 5.67
CA ASN A 40 -6.04 7.30 7.00
C ASN A 40 -6.87 8.05 8.06
N LEU A 41 -7.55 7.30 8.93
CA LEU A 41 -8.41 7.82 9.99
C LEU A 41 -7.77 7.70 11.38
N GLY A 42 -6.44 7.58 11.45
CA GLY A 42 -5.69 7.35 12.68
C GLY A 42 -5.64 5.85 13.03
N GLU A 43 -6.61 5.38 13.81
CA GLU A 43 -6.72 3.99 14.28
C GLU A 43 -7.18 3.02 13.18
N TYR A 44 -7.79 3.55 12.13
CA TYR A 44 -8.34 2.78 11.02
C TYR A 44 -7.87 3.33 9.68
N TYR A 45 -7.86 2.44 8.69
CA TYR A 45 -7.90 2.83 7.29
C TYR A 45 -9.32 2.59 6.75
N SER A 46 -9.81 3.52 5.93
CA SER A 46 -10.94 3.27 5.04
C SER A 46 -10.41 3.05 3.63
N VAL A 47 -10.91 2.03 2.94
CA VAL A 47 -10.57 1.71 1.55
C VAL A 47 -11.86 1.66 0.74
N VAL A 48 -12.01 2.59 -0.20
CA VAL A 48 -13.13 2.56 -1.15
C VAL A 48 -12.74 1.68 -2.34
N LEU A 49 -13.52 0.64 -2.55
CA LEU A 49 -13.46 -0.33 -3.63
C LEU A 49 -14.66 -0.11 -4.57
N PRO A 50 -14.66 -0.66 -5.81
CA PRO A 50 -15.81 -0.57 -6.70
C PRO A 50 -17.11 -1.13 -6.10
N GLU A 51 -16.97 -2.09 -5.19
CA GLU A 51 -18.07 -2.89 -4.62
C GLU A 51 -18.56 -2.36 -3.26
N GLY A 52 -17.85 -1.39 -2.67
CA GLY A 52 -18.18 -0.85 -1.35
C GLY A 52 -16.98 -0.25 -0.63
N GLU A 53 -17.15 0.07 0.65
CA GLU A 53 -16.10 0.62 1.52
C GLU A 53 -15.72 -0.40 2.59
N LEU A 54 -14.42 -0.65 2.76
CA LEU A 54 -13.88 -1.52 3.79
C LEU A 54 -13.14 -0.71 4.85
N ARG A 55 -13.39 -1.01 6.12
CA ARG A 55 -12.67 -0.40 7.25
C ARG A 55 -11.77 -1.42 7.92
N LEU A 56 -10.49 -1.10 8.03
CA LEU A 56 -9.45 -1.98 8.57
C LEU A 56 -8.77 -1.33 9.76
N ARG A 57 -8.46 -2.12 10.79
CA ARG A 57 -7.66 -1.60 11.90
C ARG A 57 -6.24 -1.36 11.42
N ARG A 58 -5.62 -0.27 11.87
CA ARG A 58 -4.19 0.02 11.60
C ARG A 58 -3.29 -1.14 12.06
N SER A 59 -3.67 -1.85 13.11
CA SER A 59 -2.94 -3.02 13.60
C SER A 59 -2.87 -4.19 12.61
N GLU A 60 -3.83 -4.30 11.68
CA GLU A 60 -3.87 -5.36 10.66
C GLU A 60 -3.03 -5.00 9.42
N VAL A 61 -2.69 -3.72 9.27
CA VAL A 61 -1.89 -3.19 8.18
C VAL A 61 -0.41 -3.26 8.57
N GLU A 62 0.39 -3.87 7.69
CA GLU A 62 1.86 -3.87 7.81
C GLU A 62 2.40 -2.49 7.43
N PHE A 63 2.04 -2.00 6.24
CA PHE A 63 2.29 -0.63 5.79
C PHE A 63 1.42 -0.31 4.56
N ALA A 64 1.37 0.97 4.21
CA ALA A 64 0.70 1.47 3.02
C ALA A 64 1.73 2.06 2.02
N CYS A 65 1.46 1.97 0.72
CA CYS A 65 2.36 2.35 -0.36
C CYS A 65 1.59 2.68 -1.66
N ARG A 66 2.22 3.32 -2.63
CA ARG A 66 1.56 3.65 -3.92
C ARG A 66 1.24 2.43 -4.77
N ASP A 67 2.23 1.57 -4.88
CA ASP A 67 2.27 0.51 -5.87
C ASP A 67 3.10 -0.67 -5.35
N LEU A 68 3.08 -1.75 -6.13
CA LEU A 68 3.78 -2.98 -5.77
C LEU A 68 5.30 -2.82 -5.82
N ALA A 69 5.83 -1.88 -6.61
CA ALA A 69 7.27 -1.62 -6.68
C ALA A 69 7.76 -0.99 -5.37
N GLU A 70 7.03 -0.02 -4.83
CA GLU A 70 7.30 0.57 -3.52
C GLU A 70 7.19 -0.49 -2.40
N ALA A 71 6.16 -1.35 -2.46
CA ALA A 71 6.03 -2.46 -1.51
C ALA A 71 7.23 -3.42 -1.54
N TYR A 72 7.68 -3.80 -2.73
CA TYR A 72 8.88 -4.63 -2.92
C TYR A 72 10.11 -3.96 -2.33
N GLN A 73 10.35 -2.69 -2.65
CA GLN A 73 11.52 -1.96 -2.16
C GLN A 73 11.52 -1.90 -0.64
N ARG A 74 10.37 -1.56 -0.02
CA ARG A 74 10.26 -1.53 1.44
C ARG A 74 10.48 -2.90 2.08
N LYS A 75 9.91 -3.97 1.54
CA LYS A 75 10.17 -5.32 2.07
C LYS A 75 11.64 -5.69 1.93
N ARG A 76 12.26 -5.38 0.79
CA ARG A 76 13.68 -5.65 0.53
C ARG A 76 14.62 -4.90 1.47
N THR A 77 14.34 -3.64 1.81
CA THR A 77 15.22 -2.87 2.70
C THR A 77 15.21 -3.33 4.15
N LEU A 78 14.18 -4.08 4.56
CA LEU A 78 14.08 -4.65 5.91
C LEU A 78 14.85 -5.97 6.07
N ILE A 79 15.21 -6.63 4.97
CA ILE A 79 15.88 -7.93 4.99
C ILE A 79 17.37 -7.75 5.26
N ALA A 80 17.87 -8.42 6.29
CA ALA A 80 19.32 -8.49 6.55
C ALA A 80 20.03 -9.27 5.43
N ARG A 81 21.23 -8.82 5.04
CA ARG A 81 21.98 -9.36 3.89
C ARG A 81 22.22 -10.88 3.94
N ASP A 82 22.33 -11.44 5.13
CA ASP A 82 22.61 -12.86 5.40
C ASP A 82 21.35 -13.68 5.70
N ASN A 83 20.16 -13.07 5.67
CA ASN A 83 18.91 -13.77 5.96
C ASN A 83 18.30 -14.40 4.69
N THR A 84 18.84 -15.55 4.31
CA THR A 84 18.37 -16.33 3.15
C THR A 84 16.88 -16.69 3.20
N LEU A 85 16.32 -16.92 4.39
CA LEU A 85 14.91 -17.27 4.55
C LEU A 85 13.99 -16.11 4.17
N GLU A 86 14.29 -14.90 4.66
CA GLU A 86 13.50 -13.71 4.32
C GLU A 86 13.63 -13.36 2.83
N HIS A 87 14.80 -13.56 2.22
CA HIS A 87 14.97 -13.42 0.78
C HIS A 87 14.08 -14.39 -0.01
N LEU A 88 13.98 -15.65 0.41
CA LEU A 88 13.09 -16.63 -0.22
C LEU A 88 11.61 -16.23 -0.05
N GLN A 89 11.22 -15.77 1.14
CA GLN A 89 9.86 -15.30 1.40
C GLN A 89 9.49 -14.10 0.52
N LEU A 90 10.41 -13.15 0.33
CA LEU A 90 10.22 -12.03 -0.58
C LEU A 90 10.07 -12.50 -2.04
N ALA A 91 10.90 -13.44 -2.49
CA ALA A 91 10.79 -13.98 -3.84
C ALA A 91 9.43 -14.67 -4.07
N GLN A 92 8.95 -15.47 -3.12
CA GLN A 92 7.63 -16.10 -3.17
C GLN A 92 6.51 -15.07 -3.19
N TRP A 93 6.66 -13.99 -2.43
CA TRP A 93 5.71 -12.87 -2.43
C TRP A 93 5.67 -12.19 -3.81
N CYS A 94 6.83 -11.94 -4.44
CA CYS A 94 6.89 -11.39 -5.80
C CYS A 94 6.16 -12.27 -6.82
N VAL A 95 6.38 -13.59 -6.77
CA VAL A 95 5.70 -14.56 -7.65
C VAL A 95 4.18 -14.48 -7.47
N ARG A 96 3.70 -14.46 -6.21
CA ARG A 96 2.26 -14.42 -5.89
C ARG A 96 1.57 -13.16 -6.44
N HIS A 97 2.28 -12.04 -6.47
CA HIS A 97 1.73 -10.74 -6.86
C HIS A 97 2.16 -10.30 -8.28
N GLY A 98 2.71 -11.21 -9.08
CA GLY A 98 3.02 -10.95 -10.50
C GLY A 98 4.18 -9.98 -10.73
N LEU A 99 5.07 -9.78 -9.74
CA LEU A 99 6.24 -8.89 -9.86
C LEU A 99 7.42 -9.51 -10.64
N LEU A 100 7.18 -10.54 -11.44
CA LEU A 100 8.20 -11.28 -12.19
C LEU A 100 8.49 -10.70 -13.58
N GLU A 101 8.01 -9.50 -13.89
CA GLU A 101 8.22 -8.91 -15.22
C GLU A 101 9.50 -8.08 -15.25
N ALA A 102 10.46 -8.58 -16.03
CA ALA A 102 11.71 -7.93 -16.44
C ALA A 102 11.50 -7.15 -17.73
#